data_AF-A0A2H0DQY5-F1
#
_entry.id   AF-A0A2H0DQY5-F1
#
_cell.length_a   1.000
_cell.length_b   1.000
_cell.length_c   1.000
_cell.angle_alpha   90.00
_cell.angle_beta   90.00
_cell.angle_gamma   90.00
#
_symmetry.space_group_name_H-M   'P 1'
#
loop_
_entity.id
_entity.type
_entity.pdbx_description
1 polymer ?
#
loop_
_entity_poly.entity_id
_entity_poly.type
_entity_poly.pdbx_seq_one_letter_code
_entity_poly.pdbx_strand_id
1 'polypeptide(L)'
;MLEAFQKGRWNAAGLAGVHCAISATDALLGKAARLRSSGESHMEAVQLLKQHIKDPIWALKLSVFTGLLGQKSLVEYDSREFRESEAASVVKDVGRYFEWVKGFFAL
;
A
#
# COMPACT_ATOMS: atom_id res chain seq x y z
N MET A 1 -6.34 -9.02 -4.22
CA MET A 1 -5.94 -8.05 -5.27
C MET A 1 -5.83 -8.71 -6.65
N LEU A 2 -4.82 -9.55 -6.91
CA LEU A 2 -4.55 -10.11 -8.24
C LEU A 2 -5.72 -10.92 -8.82
N GLU A 3 -6.34 -11.77 -8.00
CA GLU A 3 -7.53 -12.54 -8.42
C GLU A 3 -8.69 -11.61 -8.84
N ALA A 4 -8.95 -10.55 -8.07
CA ALA A 4 -10.00 -9.59 -8.39
C ALA A 4 -9.70 -8.86 -9.71
N PHE A 5 -8.44 -8.49 -9.94
CA PHE A 5 -8.00 -7.88 -11.19
C PHE A 5 -8.21 -8.82 -12.39
N GLN A 6 -7.77 -10.09 -12.28
CA GLN A 6 -7.96 -11.08 -13.34
C GLN A 6 -9.43 -11.35 -13.67
N LYS A 7 -10.33 -11.18 -12.70
CA LYS A 7 -11.78 -11.35 -12.85
C LYS A 7 -12.50 -10.08 -13.32
N GLY A 8 -11.79 -9.01 -13.68
CA GLY A 8 -12.41 -7.75 -14.11
C GLY A 8 -13.04 -6.93 -12.99
N ARG A 9 -12.77 -7.26 -11.72
CA ARG A 9 -13.39 -6.62 -10.55
C ARG A 9 -12.52 -5.45 -10.08
N TRP A 10 -12.52 -4.35 -10.84
CA TRP A 10 -11.58 -3.23 -10.69
C TRP A 10 -11.63 -2.56 -9.31
N ASN A 11 -12.83 -2.26 -8.78
CA ASN A 11 -13.00 -1.73 -7.43
C ASN A 11 -12.41 -2.67 -6.37
N ALA A 12 -12.74 -3.96 -6.44
CA ALA A 12 -12.23 -4.96 -5.51
C ALA A 12 -10.71 -5.14 -5.62
N ALA A 13 -10.16 -5.03 -6.84
CA ALA A 13 -8.72 -5.05 -7.06
C ALA A 13 -8.04 -3.84 -6.41
N GLY A 14 -8.58 -2.63 -6.64
CA GLY A 14 -8.11 -1.39 -6.04
C GLY A 14 -8.12 -1.43 -4.51
N LEU A 15 -9.29 -1.72 -3.92
CA LEU A 15 -9.47 -1.79 -2.46
C LEU A 15 -8.55 -2.84 -1.83
N ALA A 16 -8.51 -4.05 -2.38
CA ALA A 16 -7.63 -5.11 -1.87
C ALA A 16 -6.14 -4.75 -2.04
N GLY A 17 -5.77 -3.99 -3.06
CA GLY A 17 -4.41 -3.50 -3.27
C GLY A 17 -3.98 -2.49 -2.20
N VAL A 18 -4.86 -1.54 -1.88
CA VAL A 18 -4.61 -0.58 -0.80
C VAL A 18 -4.46 -1.30 0.55
N HIS A 19 -5.37 -2.23 0.88
CA HIS A 19 -5.25 -3.00 2.12
C HIS A 19 -3.95 -3.82 2.18
N CYS A 20 -3.53 -4.40 1.05
CA CYS A 20 -2.25 -5.10 0.96
C CYS A 20 -1.08 -4.18 1.31
N ALA A 21 -1.05 -2.95 0.76
CA ALA A 21 0.01 -1.99 1.07
C ALA A 21 0.02 -1.59 2.55
N ILE A 22 -1.14 -1.33 3.16
CA ILE A 22 -1.25 -1.01 4.59
C ILE A 22 -0.73 -2.17 5.45
N SER A 23 -1.23 -3.39 5.21
CA SER A 23 -0.80 -4.57 5.97
C SER A 23 0.68 -4.88 5.80
N ALA A 24 1.25 -4.66 4.61
CA ALA A 24 2.68 -4.82 4.38
C ALA A 24 3.51 -3.79 5.16
N THR A 25 3.06 -2.53 5.19
CA THR A 25 3.67 -1.47 6.01
C THR A 25 3.66 -1.84 7.50
N ASP A 26 2.51 -2.26 8.02
CA ASP A 26 2.38 -2.68 9.43
C ASP A 26 3.32 -3.84 9.77
N ALA A 27 3.41 -4.84 8.89
CA ALA A 27 4.35 -5.95 9.07
C ALA A 27 5.80 -5.46 9.12
N LEU A 28 6.20 -4.58 8.20
CA LEU A 28 7.54 -4.03 8.14
C LEU A 28 7.88 -3.23 9.41
N LEU A 29 6.98 -2.36 9.87
CA LEU A 29 7.13 -1.59 11.11
C LEU A 29 7.19 -2.51 12.34
N GLY A 30 6.39 -3.57 12.36
CA GLY A 30 6.44 -4.60 13.39
C GLY A 30 7.81 -5.27 13.46
N LYS A 31 8.40 -5.63 12.33
CA LYS A 31 9.75 -6.21 12.25
C LYS A 31 10.84 -5.21 12.65
N ALA A 32 10.79 -3.98 12.13
CA ALA A 32 11.85 -3.00 12.29
C ALA A 32 11.85 -2.32 13.68
N ALA A 33 10.67 -2.08 14.26
CA ALA A 33 10.52 -1.26 15.45
C ALA A 33 9.55 -1.80 16.50
N ARG A 34 8.89 -2.96 16.25
CA ARG A 34 7.78 -3.48 17.07
C ARG A 34 6.62 -2.50 17.21
N LEU A 35 6.42 -1.67 16.20
CA LEU A 35 5.35 -0.69 16.12
C LEU A 35 4.30 -1.12 15.11
N ARG A 36 3.05 -0.71 15.33
CA ARG A 36 1.98 -0.75 14.34
C ARG A 36 1.34 0.63 14.30
N SER A 37 0.87 1.09 13.14
CA SER A 37 -0.02 2.24 13.13
C SER A 37 -1.35 1.82 13.79
N SER A 38 -1.73 2.53 14.86
CA SER A 38 -2.99 2.28 15.57
C SER A 38 -3.98 3.43 15.40
N GLY A 39 -3.58 4.55 14.80
CA GLY A 39 -4.44 5.66 14.49
C GLY A 39 -5.33 5.43 13.25
N GLU A 40 -6.46 6.13 13.20
CA GLU A 40 -7.33 6.21 12.02
C GLU A 40 -6.63 6.87 10.82
N SER A 41 -5.56 7.62 11.09
CA SER A 41 -4.80 8.34 10.08
C SER A 41 -3.69 7.46 9.50
N HIS A 42 -3.89 7.01 8.27
CA HIS A 42 -2.88 6.31 7.47
C HIS A 42 -1.57 7.11 7.32
N MET A 43 -1.57 8.42 7.60
CA MET A 43 -0.36 9.27 7.60
C MET A 43 0.57 8.98 8.79
N GLU A 44 0.09 8.36 9.86
CA GLU A 44 0.93 7.91 10.98
C GLU A 44 1.92 6.83 10.50
N ALA A 45 1.45 5.84 9.73
CA ALA A 45 2.28 4.82 9.12
C ALA A 45 3.39 5.42 8.23
N VAL A 46 3.09 6.52 7.52
CA VAL A 46 4.05 7.25 6.69
C VAL A 46 5.17 7.85 7.54
N GLN A 47 4.84 8.47 8.69
CA GLN A 47 5.84 9.03 9.59
C GLN A 47 6.71 7.94 10.24
N LEU A 48 6.09 6.85 10.68
CA LEU A 48 6.80 5.72 11.28
C LEU A 48 7.79 5.08 10.31
N LEU A 49 7.41 4.91 9.03
CA LEU A 49 8.31 4.41 7.99
C LEU A 49 9.55 5.31 7.85
N LYS A 50 9.33 6.63 7.79
CA LYS A 50 10.43 7.62 7.70
C LYS A 50 11.38 7.56 8.90
N GLN A 51 10.87 7.30 10.09
CA GLN A 51 11.66 7.29 11.32
C GLN A 51 12.45 5.99 11.50
N HIS A 52 11.90 4.85 11.08
CA HIS A 52 12.41 3.53 11.45
C HIS A 52 13.02 2.71 10.32
N ILE A 53 12.75 3.04 9.05
CA ILE A 53 13.27 2.28 7.91
C ILE A 53 14.50 2.97 7.32
N LYS A 54 15.65 2.29 7.40
CA LYS A 54 16.93 2.76 6.86
C LYS A 54 17.25 2.07 5.53
N ASP A 55 16.55 2.46 4.49
CA ASP A 55 16.74 1.95 3.13
C ASP A 55 16.87 3.09 2.11
N PRO A 56 17.89 3.15 1.23
CA PRO A 56 18.13 4.30 0.37
C PRO A 56 16.95 4.73 -0.51
N ILE A 57 16.02 3.82 -0.81
CA ILE A 57 14.85 4.09 -1.65
C ILE A 57 13.55 4.25 -0.83
N TRP A 58 13.63 4.32 0.52
CA TRP A 58 12.46 4.45 1.39
C TRP A 58 11.58 5.64 1.00
N ALA A 59 12.16 6.78 0.62
CA ALA A 59 11.42 7.99 0.27
C ALA A 59 10.59 7.83 -1.01
N LEU A 60 11.14 7.15 -2.02
CA LEU A 60 10.41 6.83 -3.25
C LEU A 60 9.24 5.88 -2.96
N LYS A 61 9.47 4.87 -2.13
CA LYS A 61 8.43 3.90 -1.74
C LYS A 61 7.35 4.54 -0.87
N LEU A 62 7.72 5.52 -0.06
CA LEU A 62 6.79 6.32 0.73
C LEU A 62 5.86 7.17 -0.16
N SER A 63 6.41 7.79 -1.22
CA SER A 63 5.58 8.53 -2.19
C SER A 63 4.55 7.64 -2.87
N VAL A 64 4.95 6.43 -3.27
CA VAL A 64 4.03 5.42 -3.83
C VAL A 64 2.95 5.04 -2.82
N PHE A 65 3.32 4.77 -1.57
CA PHE A 65 2.37 4.42 -0.52
C PHE A 65 1.36 5.54 -0.24
N THR A 66 1.81 6.78 -0.13
CA THR A 66 0.93 7.95 0.05
C THR A 66 -0.03 8.12 -1.14
N GLY A 67 0.45 7.91 -2.37
CA GLY A 67 -0.39 7.92 -3.57
C GLY A 67 -1.49 6.85 -3.52
N LEU A 68 -1.15 5.62 -3.10
CA LEU A 68 -2.09 4.52 -2.94
C LEU A 68 -3.14 4.80 -1.85
N LEU A 69 -2.76 5.44 -0.74
CA LEU A 69 -3.69 5.85 0.29
C LEU A 69 -4.72 6.88 -0.21
N GLY A 70 -4.29 7.82 -1.05
CA GLY A 70 -5.22 8.78 -1.69
C GLY A 70 -6.25 8.10 -2.60
N GLN A 71 -5.89 6.98 -3.23
CA GLN A 71 -6.80 6.18 -4.05
C GLN A 71 -7.86 5.44 -3.21
N LYS A 72 -7.57 5.10 -1.95
CA LYS A 72 -8.55 4.51 -1.02
C LYS A 72 -9.76 5.43 -0.83
N SER A 73 -9.48 6.71 -0.61
CA SER A 73 -10.51 7.72 -0.40
C SER A 73 -11.41 7.88 -1.64
N LEU A 74 -10.88 7.64 -2.84
CA LEU A 74 -11.69 7.63 -4.06
C LEU A 74 -12.58 6.38 -4.16
N VAL A 75 -12.09 5.19 -3.79
CA VAL A 75 -12.92 3.96 -3.81
C VAL A 75 -14.02 3.98 -2.75
N GLU A 76 -13.72 4.51 -1.56
CA GLU A 76 -14.64 4.46 -0.41
C GLU A 76 -15.69 5.59 -0.42
N TYR A 77 -15.39 6.74 -1.03
CA TYR A 77 -16.24 7.93 -0.97
C TYR A 77 -16.66 8.51 -2.32
N ASP A 78 -15.99 8.17 -3.42
CA ASP A 78 -16.37 8.66 -4.76
C ASP A 78 -17.39 7.70 -5.39
N SER A 79 -18.40 8.25 -6.06
CA SER A 79 -19.53 7.48 -6.60
C SER A 79 -19.21 6.77 -7.92
N ARG A 80 -17.96 6.85 -8.40
CA ARG A 80 -17.53 6.25 -9.66
C ARG A 80 -16.75 4.96 -9.44
N GLU A 81 -16.97 4.01 -10.32
CA GLU A 81 -16.17 2.78 -10.35
C GLU A 81 -14.76 3.04 -10.88
N PHE A 82 -13.80 2.27 -10.37
CA PHE A 82 -12.46 2.16 -10.92
C PHE A 82 -12.52 1.65 -12.35
N ARG A 83 -11.76 2.29 -13.22
CA ARG A 83 -11.45 1.78 -14.56
C ARG A 83 -10.37 0.72 -14.47
N GLU A 84 -10.30 -0.14 -15.49
CA GLU A 84 -9.25 -1.14 -15.62
C GLU A 84 -7.85 -0.53 -15.53
N SER A 85 -7.61 0.61 -16.20
CA SER A 85 -6.32 1.30 -16.17
C SER A 85 -5.90 1.76 -14.77
N GLU A 86 -6.87 2.17 -13.94
CA GLU A 86 -6.65 2.61 -12.57
C GLU A 86 -6.35 1.40 -11.67
N ALA A 87 -7.12 0.33 -11.81
CA ALA A 87 -6.86 -0.93 -11.13
C ALA A 87 -5.50 -1.53 -11.52
N ALA A 88 -5.11 -1.44 -12.79
CA ALA A 88 -3.82 -1.90 -13.30
C ALA A 88 -2.65 -1.11 -12.69
N SER A 89 -2.80 0.22 -12.57
CA SER A 89 -1.80 1.06 -11.90
C SER A 89 -1.65 0.66 -10.43
N VAL A 90 -2.77 0.48 -9.70
CA VAL A 90 -2.74 0.03 -8.31
C VAL A 90 -2.04 -1.32 -8.18
N VAL A 91 -2.40 -2.31 -8.99
CA VAL A 91 -1.77 -3.64 -8.95
C VAL A 91 -0.26 -3.56 -9.16
N LYS A 92 0.18 -2.76 -10.14
CA LYS A 92 1.60 -2.58 -10.45
C LYS A 92 2.35 -1.90 -9.30
N ASP A 93 1.81 -0.82 -8.77
CA ASP A 93 2.44 -0.02 -7.73
C ASP A 93 2.48 -0.76 -6.38
N VAL A 94 1.37 -1.39 -6.00
CA VAL A 94 1.28 -2.26 -4.83
C VAL A 94 2.21 -3.46 -4.96
N GLY A 95 2.28 -4.10 -6.13
CA GLY A 95 3.21 -5.22 -6.36
C GLY A 95 4.67 -4.82 -6.15
N ARG A 96 5.10 -3.68 -6.71
CA ARG A 96 6.45 -3.14 -6.53
C ARG A 96 6.74 -2.69 -5.10
N TYR A 97 5.72 -2.23 -4.38
CA TYR A 97 5.84 -1.87 -2.98
C TYR A 97 6.00 -3.13 -2.11
N PHE A 98 5.14 -4.12 -2.33
CA PHE A 98 5.14 -5.39 -1.61
C PHE A 98 6.45 -6.17 -1.79
N GLU A 99 7.00 -6.23 -3.00
CA GLU A 99 8.31 -6.86 -3.22
C GLU A 99 9.45 -6.13 -2.49
N TRP A 100 9.41 -4.80 -2.42
CA TRP A 100 10.37 -4.05 -1.60
C TRP A 100 10.22 -4.39 -0.11
N VAL A 101 9.00 -4.44 0.41
CA VAL A 101 8.73 -4.86 1.80
C VAL A 101 9.25 -6.27 2.06
N LYS A 102 8.99 -7.23 1.16
CA LYS A 102 9.49 -8.61 1.28
C LYS A 102 11.01 -8.69 1.38
N GLY A 103 11.75 -7.78 0.73
CA GLY A 103 13.20 -7.68 0.84
C GLY A 103 13.71 -7.53 2.27
N PHE A 104 12.92 -6.96 3.18
CA PHE A 104 13.27 -6.87 4.61
C PHE A 104 13.03 -8.17 5.37
N PHE A 105 12.31 -9.13 4.81
CA PHE A 105 11.96 -10.41 5.44
C PHE A 105 12.75 -11.60 4.91
N ALA A 106 13.35 -11.47 3.72
CA ALA A 106 14.27 -12.48 3.20
C ALA A 106 15.51 -12.59 4.12
N LEU A 107 15.84 -13.83 4.51
CA LEU A 107 17.07 -14.20 5.22
C LEU A 107 18.22 -14.38 4.24
#